data_AF-A0A5D2K2Q5-F1
#
_entry.id   AF-A0A5D2K2Q5-F1
#
_cell.length_a   1.000
_cell.length_b   1.000
_cell.length_c   1.000
_cell.angle_alpha   90.00
_cell.angle_beta   90.00
_cell.angle_gamma   90.00
#
_symmetry.space_group_name_H-M   'P 1'
#
loop_
_entity.id
_entity.type
_entity.pdbx_description
1 polymer ?
#
loop_
_entity_poly.entity_id
_entity_poly.type
_entity_poly.pdbx_seq_one_letter_code
_entity_poly.pdbx_strand_id
1 'polypeptide(L)'
;MGDDDEHNSSSTDEGRKEVDIYPLSCYYFGPKEAIVFKDETVSDRITRMKSNYAAYGLRTSVEAVLLVELFKHPHLLLLQLNNSIFKLPGGRLRPGETDIDGLRRKLSNKLSASRDGNETEWEECTKLFLVRLPESRKFIVPENLKLLAVPLSQVHENHKTYGTVISGVPQLLSKYSINIIDI
;
A
#
# COMPACT_ATOMS: atom_id res chain seq x y z
N MET A 1 27.02 54.28 6.24
CA MET A 1 26.24 53.62 7.29
C MET A 1 24.78 53.84 6.90
N GLY A 2 24.14 53.03 6.06
CA GLY A 2 24.23 51.58 5.89
C GLY A 2 23.22 50.95 6.82
N ASP A 3 22.00 50.72 6.32
CA ASP A 3 21.01 49.73 6.77
C ASP A 3 19.94 49.60 5.68
N ASP A 4 20.17 48.65 4.77
CA ASP A 4 19.19 48.14 3.82
C ASP A 4 18.36 47.06 4.55
N ASP A 5 17.12 47.39 4.93
CA ASP A 5 16.15 46.39 5.42
C ASP A 5 15.57 45.64 4.20
N GLU A 6 16.33 44.64 3.75
CA GLU A 6 15.90 43.66 2.77
C GLU A 6 14.92 42.69 3.46
N HIS A 7 13.61 42.98 3.33
CA HIS A 7 12.55 42.02 3.66
C HIS A 7 12.67 40.80 2.75
N ASN A 8 13.43 39.81 3.22
CA ASN A 8 13.49 38.46 2.67
C ASN A 8 12.11 37.80 2.80
N SER A 9 11.30 37.94 1.75
CA SER A 9 10.13 37.10 1.54
C SER A 9 10.59 35.67 1.27
N SER A 10 10.81 34.89 2.32
CA SER A 10 10.96 33.44 2.18
C SER A 10 9.60 32.86 1.81
N SER A 11 9.26 32.91 0.52
CA SER A 11 8.21 32.10 -0.06
C SER A 11 8.61 30.64 0.14
N THR A 12 8.05 29.99 1.14
CA THR A 12 8.07 28.53 1.26
C THR A 12 7.28 27.98 0.08
N ASP A 13 7.98 27.69 -1.00
CA ASP A 13 7.47 26.84 -2.07
C ASP A 13 7.35 25.42 -1.49
N GLU A 14 6.24 25.16 -0.79
CA GLU A 14 5.74 23.80 -0.53
C GLU A 14 5.24 23.24 -1.86
N GLY A 15 6.15 23.09 -2.82
CA GLY A 15 5.90 22.52 -4.12
C GLY A 15 5.25 21.15 -3.94
N ARG A 16 4.15 20.92 -4.65
CA ARG A 16 3.45 19.62 -4.62
C ARG A 16 4.47 18.52 -4.87
N LYS A 17 4.59 17.58 -3.93
CA LYS A 17 5.52 16.46 -4.08
C LYS A 17 5.16 15.68 -5.34
N GLU A 18 6.09 15.59 -6.26
CA GLU A 18 5.90 14.91 -7.53
C GLU A 18 6.10 13.39 -7.41
N VAL A 19 5.34 12.63 -8.18
CA VAL A 19 5.35 11.18 -8.21
C VAL A 19 5.21 10.72 -9.65
N ASP A 20 6.30 10.17 -10.18
CA ASP A 20 6.31 9.59 -11.52
C ASP A 20 5.65 8.21 -11.50
N ILE A 21 4.82 7.97 -12.51
CA ILE A 21 4.19 6.67 -12.77
C ILE A 21 4.47 6.24 -14.21
N TYR A 22 4.67 4.95 -14.39
CA TYR A 22 5.06 4.34 -15.66
C TYR A 22 3.98 3.40 -16.18
N PRO A 23 3.94 3.12 -17.50
CA PRO A 23 2.93 2.26 -18.09
C PRO A 23 2.90 0.87 -17.46
N LEU A 24 1.70 0.32 -17.29
CA LEU A 24 1.50 -1.04 -16.75
C LEU A 24 2.30 -2.08 -17.54
N SER A 25 2.48 -1.88 -18.84
CA SER A 25 3.27 -2.73 -19.73
C SER A 25 4.75 -2.86 -19.34
N CYS A 26 5.31 -1.91 -18.58
CA CYS A 26 6.68 -1.97 -18.07
C CYS A 26 6.84 -2.91 -16.86
N TYR A 27 5.72 -3.43 -16.33
CA TYR A 27 5.70 -4.31 -15.16
C TYR A 27 5.28 -5.72 -15.54
N TYR A 28 6.12 -6.68 -15.15
CA TYR A 28 5.90 -8.10 -15.46
C TYR A 28 5.42 -8.84 -14.22
N PHE A 29 4.43 -9.72 -14.39
CA PHE A 29 3.87 -10.51 -13.30
C PHE A 29 4.26 -11.98 -13.46
N GLY A 30 5.17 -12.45 -12.61
CA GLY A 30 5.58 -13.85 -12.57
C GLY A 30 4.77 -14.66 -11.55
N PRO A 31 4.58 -15.98 -11.77
CA PRO A 31 3.95 -16.85 -10.79
C PRO A 31 4.89 -17.20 -9.63
N LYS A 32 4.31 -17.46 -8.45
CA LYS A 32 4.93 -18.05 -7.27
C LYS A 32 4.00 -19.13 -6.72
N GLU A 33 4.56 -20.13 -6.05
CA GLU A 33 3.79 -21.13 -5.31
C GLU A 33 2.66 -20.49 -4.50
N ALA A 34 1.49 -21.14 -4.55
CA ALA A 34 0.30 -20.70 -3.83
C ALA A 34 0.59 -20.58 -2.33
N ILE A 35 0.08 -19.51 -1.72
CA ILE A 35 0.15 -19.37 -0.27
C ILE A 35 -0.88 -20.31 0.33
N VAL A 36 -0.44 -21.33 1.08
CA VAL A 36 -1.35 -22.21 1.81
C VAL A 36 -2.03 -21.41 2.92
N PHE A 37 -3.34 -21.26 2.82
CA PHE A 37 -4.15 -20.69 3.89
C PHE A 37 -4.42 -21.77 4.93
N LYS A 38 -3.98 -21.55 6.17
CA LYS A 38 -4.34 -22.42 7.28
C LYS A 38 -5.79 -22.15 7.67
N ASP A 39 -6.66 -23.15 7.65
CA ASP A 39 -8.00 -23.04 8.22
C ASP A 39 -7.87 -22.74 9.72
N GLU A 40 -8.09 -21.48 10.08
CA GLU A 40 -8.03 -20.98 11.46
C GLU A 40 -9.44 -20.50 11.74
N THR A 41 -10.05 -21.01 12.81
CA THR A 41 -11.38 -20.54 13.18
C THR A 41 -11.29 -19.09 13.66
N VAL A 42 -12.44 -18.39 13.70
CA VAL A 42 -12.51 -17.05 14.29
C VAL A 42 -12.01 -17.08 15.75
N SER A 43 -12.31 -18.15 16.49
CA SER A 43 -11.87 -18.34 17.88
C SER A 43 -10.34 -18.47 18.00
N ASP A 44 -9.72 -19.30 17.16
CA ASP A 44 -8.27 -19.47 17.13
C ASP A 44 -7.57 -18.14 16.81
N ARG A 45 -8.14 -17.38 15.88
CA ARG A 45 -7.63 -16.07 15.48
C ARG A 45 -7.73 -15.06 16.63
N ILE A 46 -8.86 -14.97 17.31
CA ILE A 46 -9.05 -14.09 18.47
C ILE A 46 -8.08 -14.48 19.59
N THR A 47 -7.94 -15.78 19.86
CA THR A 47 -7.02 -16.29 20.88
C THR A 47 -5.58 -15.90 20.58
N ARG A 48 -5.13 -16.14 19.35
CA ARG A 48 -3.79 -15.72 18.89
C ARG A 48 -3.60 -14.20 18.96
N MET A 49 -4.61 -13.41 18.59
CA MET A 49 -4.55 -11.95 18.70
C MET A 49 -4.38 -11.50 20.15
N LYS A 50 -5.18 -12.07 21.08
CA LYS A 50 -5.06 -11.78 22.53
C LYS A 50 -3.68 -12.14 23.08
N SER A 51 -3.18 -13.34 22.75
CA SER A 51 -1.85 -13.76 23.18
C SER A 51 -0.75 -12.87 22.62
N ASN A 52 -0.84 -12.44 21.36
CA ASN A 52 0.14 -11.53 20.76
C ASN A 52 0.10 -10.14 21.40
N TYR A 53 -1.09 -9.61 21.68
CA TYR A 53 -1.23 -8.32 22.36
C TYR A 53 -0.64 -8.37 23.77
N ALA A 54 -0.94 -9.43 24.53
CA ALA A 54 -0.36 -9.62 25.86
C ALA A 54 1.17 -9.71 25.84
N ALA A 55 1.75 -10.28 24.79
CA ALA A 55 3.19 -10.47 24.66
C ALA A 55 3.94 -9.25 24.07
N TYR A 56 3.33 -8.54 23.12
CA TYR A 56 4.03 -7.56 22.28
C TYR A 56 3.30 -6.20 22.15
N GLY A 57 2.12 -6.05 22.76
CA GLY A 57 1.31 -4.85 22.67
C GLY A 57 0.66 -4.66 21.31
N LEU A 58 0.60 -3.41 20.85
CA LEU A 58 -0.09 -3.01 19.63
C LEU A 58 0.43 -3.76 18.40
N ARG A 59 -0.48 -4.27 17.59
CA ARG A 59 -0.12 -4.84 16.29
C ARG A 59 0.12 -3.71 15.28
N THR A 60 1.31 -3.68 14.69
CA THR A 60 1.65 -2.72 13.62
C THR A 60 1.73 -3.41 12.27
N SER A 61 1.13 -2.79 11.26
CA SER A 61 1.21 -3.22 9.87
C SER A 61 1.55 -2.05 8.95
N VAL A 62 2.15 -2.38 7.82
CA VAL A 62 2.53 -1.40 6.80
C VAL A 62 1.98 -1.84 5.45
N GLU A 63 1.44 -0.90 4.69
CA GLU A 63 0.88 -1.17 3.36
C GLU A 63 1.41 -0.16 2.34
N ALA A 64 1.65 -0.63 1.12
CA ALA A 64 2.19 0.13 0.00
C ALA A 64 1.07 0.57 -0.93
N VAL A 65 1.04 1.87 -1.23
CA VAL A 65 0.33 2.45 -2.37
C VAL A 65 1.27 2.42 -3.56
N LEU A 66 0.96 1.58 -4.55
CA LEU A 66 1.73 1.41 -5.78
C LEU A 66 0.89 1.91 -6.96
N LEU A 67 1.40 2.87 -7.70
CA LEU A 67 0.70 3.46 -8.85
C LEU A 67 1.37 3.09 -10.16
N VAL A 68 0.56 2.82 -11.16
CA VAL A 68 0.97 2.60 -12.55
C VAL A 68 0.06 3.41 -13.47
N GLU A 69 0.51 3.67 -14.68
CA GLU A 69 -0.34 4.20 -15.74
C GLU A 69 -1.00 3.06 -16.51
N LEU A 70 -2.27 3.25 -16.87
CA LEU A 70 -2.95 2.46 -17.88
C LEU A 70 -3.99 3.35 -18.55
N PHE A 71 -4.00 3.40 -19.89
CA PHE A 71 -4.89 4.26 -20.68
C PHE A 71 -4.89 5.74 -20.25
N LYS A 72 -3.70 6.29 -19.97
CA LYS A 72 -3.47 7.67 -19.48
C LYS A 72 -4.15 8.00 -18.16
N HIS A 73 -4.45 6.98 -17.36
CA HIS A 73 -5.04 7.15 -16.04
C HIS A 73 -4.20 6.46 -14.95
N PRO A 74 -4.09 7.07 -13.76
CA PRO A 74 -3.44 6.44 -12.62
C PRO A 74 -4.28 5.26 -12.11
N HIS A 75 -3.63 4.11 -11.98
CA HIS A 75 -4.20 2.88 -11.45
C HIS A 75 -3.43 2.46 -10.19
N LEU A 76 -4.18 2.04 -9.18
CA LEU A 76 -3.68 1.47 -7.94
C LEU A 76 -3.49 -0.04 -8.11
N LEU A 77 -2.30 -0.56 -7.80
CA LEU A 77 -2.07 -1.99 -7.79
C LEU A 77 -2.62 -2.63 -6.50
N LEU A 78 -3.58 -3.54 -6.65
CA LEU A 78 -4.24 -4.24 -5.55
C LEU A 78 -4.10 -5.76 -5.69
N LEU A 79 -3.90 -6.44 -4.56
CA LEU A 79 -3.98 -7.89 -4.47
C LEU A 79 -5.44 -8.31 -4.32
N GLN A 80 -5.93 -9.16 -5.22
CA GLN A 80 -7.25 -9.76 -5.15
C GLN A 80 -7.14 -11.23 -4.68
N LEU A 81 -7.86 -11.55 -3.61
CA LEU A 81 -7.99 -12.88 -3.03
C LEU A 81 -9.43 -13.38 -3.19
N ASN A 82 -9.59 -14.65 -3.59
CA ASN A 82 -10.89 -15.32 -3.74
C ASN A 82 -11.92 -14.51 -4.55
N ASN A 83 -11.45 -13.74 -5.53
CA ASN A 83 -12.24 -12.83 -6.39
C ASN A 83 -13.05 -11.72 -5.68
N SER A 84 -13.10 -11.67 -4.36
CA SER A 84 -13.97 -10.72 -3.62
C SER A 84 -13.24 -9.87 -2.60
N ILE A 85 -11.98 -10.19 -2.27
CA ILE A 85 -11.22 -9.47 -1.24
C ILE A 85 -10.06 -8.73 -1.90
N PHE A 86 -10.03 -7.42 -1.72
CA PHE A 86 -8.96 -6.56 -2.21
C PHE A 86 -8.06 -6.09 -1.07
N LYS A 87 -6.75 -6.06 -1.30
CA LYS A 87 -5.74 -5.65 -0.33
C LYS A 87 -4.62 -4.85 -0.96
N LEU A 88 -4.09 -3.89 -0.20
CA LEU A 88 -2.83 -3.25 -0.54
C LEU A 88 -1.67 -4.23 -0.27
N PRO A 89 -0.59 -4.21 -1.09
CA PRO A 89 0.62 -4.97 -0.80
C PRO A 89 1.25 -4.54 0.53
N GLY A 90 1.58 -5.47 1.41
CA GLY A 90 2.12 -5.12 2.73
C GLY A 90 1.98 -6.22 3.77
N GLY A 91 1.95 -5.83 5.03
CA GLY A 91 1.53 -6.69 6.14
C GLY A 91 2.21 -6.36 7.47
N ARG A 92 2.04 -7.29 8.42
CA ARG A 92 2.51 -7.13 9.80
C ARG A 92 4.02 -7.00 9.92
N LEU A 93 4.44 -6.05 10.75
CA LEU A 93 5.82 -5.90 11.21
C LEU A 93 6.19 -6.99 12.23
N ARG A 94 7.47 -7.30 12.31
CA ARG A 94 8.05 -8.10 13.39
C ARG A 94 8.30 -7.20 14.62
N PRO A 95 8.31 -7.75 15.85
CA PRO A 95 8.69 -6.97 17.03
C PRO A 95 10.06 -6.32 16.83
N GLY A 96 10.16 -5.01 17.11
CA GLY A 96 11.39 -4.23 16.97
C GLY A 96 11.79 -3.88 15.52
N GLU A 97 11.00 -4.26 14.52
CA GLU A 97 11.26 -3.92 13.12
C GLU A 97 10.76 -2.51 12.78
N THR A 98 11.53 -1.76 12.00
CA THR A 98 11.11 -0.44 11.51
C THR A 98 10.04 -0.55 10.43
N ASP A 99 9.21 0.48 10.28
CA ASP A 99 8.15 0.48 9.27
C ASP A 99 8.71 0.30 7.84
N ILE A 100 9.81 1.00 7.53
CA ILE A 100 10.44 0.99 6.20
C ILE A 100 11.10 -0.36 5.93
N ASP A 101 11.84 -0.93 6.88
CA ASP A 101 12.47 -2.24 6.71
C ASP A 101 11.43 -3.34 6.57
N GLY A 102 10.37 -3.28 7.37
CA GLY A 102 9.26 -4.20 7.26
C GLY A 102 8.53 -4.08 5.93
N LEU A 103 8.25 -2.87 5.47
CA LEU A 103 7.62 -2.66 4.17
C LEU A 103 8.51 -3.19 3.04
N ARG A 104 9.81 -2.84 3.06
CA ARG A 104 10.79 -3.34 2.09
C ARG A 104 10.84 -4.86 2.11
N ARG A 105 10.91 -5.51 3.27
CA ARG A 105 10.87 -6.97 3.40
C ARG A 105 9.58 -7.56 2.84
N LYS A 106 8.42 -6.95 3.09
CA LYS A 106 7.12 -7.41 2.58
C LYS A 106 7.04 -7.32 1.06
N LEU A 107 7.56 -6.25 0.48
CA LEU A 107 7.63 -6.06 -0.98
C LEU A 107 8.69 -6.98 -1.61
N SER A 108 9.88 -7.09 -1.01
CA SER A 108 11.01 -7.91 -1.49
C SER A 108 10.78 -9.41 -1.37
N ASN A 109 10.00 -9.89 -0.39
CA ASN A 109 9.58 -11.29 -0.30
C ASN A 109 8.58 -11.70 -1.40
N LYS A 110 8.36 -10.80 -2.37
CA LYS A 110 7.58 -10.99 -3.60
C LYS A 110 6.13 -11.34 -3.30
N LEU A 111 5.41 -10.29 -2.88
CA LEU A 111 3.96 -10.21 -2.61
C LEU A 111 3.48 -11.20 -1.54
N SER A 112 3.83 -10.94 -0.28
CA SER A 112 3.27 -11.69 0.85
C SER A 112 1.82 -11.29 1.12
N ALA A 113 0.89 -12.26 1.12
CA ALA A 113 -0.41 -12.07 1.72
C ALA A 113 -0.29 -12.04 3.26
N SER A 114 -0.78 -10.99 3.89
CA SER A 114 -1.15 -11.05 5.31
C SER A 114 -2.66 -11.12 5.41
N ARG A 115 -3.18 -12.21 6.02
CA ARG A 115 -4.51 -12.24 6.63
C ARG A 115 -4.61 -10.99 7.52
N ASP A 116 -5.60 -10.14 7.27
CA ASP A 116 -6.93 -10.39 7.76
C ASP A 116 -7.98 -9.65 6.93
N GLY A 117 -9.10 -10.30 6.64
CA GLY A 117 -10.35 -9.67 6.19
C GLY A 117 -11.37 -10.03 7.25
N ASN A 118 -11.55 -9.13 8.21
CA ASN A 118 -12.74 -8.96 9.04
C ASN A 118 -12.41 -7.83 10.01
N GLU A 119 -13.21 -6.78 9.93
CA GLU A 119 -13.29 -5.70 10.93
C GLU A 119 -13.54 -6.35 12.29
N THR A 120 -12.61 -6.14 13.21
CA THR A 120 -12.85 -6.34 14.63
C THR A 120 -12.22 -5.13 15.28
N GLU A 121 -13.01 -4.36 16.01
CA GLU A 121 -12.59 -3.15 16.72
C GLU A 121 -11.49 -3.49 17.74
N TRP A 122 -10.23 -3.37 17.32
CA TRP A 122 -9.07 -3.39 18.22
C TRP A 122 -8.01 -2.45 17.65
N GLU A 123 -7.16 -1.93 18.54
CA GLU A 123 -6.07 -1.03 18.18
C GLU A 123 -5.06 -1.77 17.26
N GLU A 124 -5.19 -1.58 15.95
CA GLU A 124 -4.20 -1.96 14.93
C GLU A 124 -3.71 -0.67 14.28
N CYS A 125 -2.40 -0.44 14.30
CA CYS A 125 -1.81 0.69 13.59
C CYS A 125 -1.40 0.24 12.20
N THR A 126 -2.15 0.68 11.19
CA THR A 126 -1.79 0.50 9.78
C THR A 126 -1.21 1.79 9.23
N LYS A 127 0.02 1.73 8.73
CA LYS A 127 0.70 2.86 8.11
C LYS A 127 0.75 2.67 6.60
N LEU A 128 0.26 3.65 5.86
CA LEU A 128 0.29 3.69 4.41
C LEU A 128 1.55 4.39 3.91
N PHE A 129 2.22 3.81 2.93
CA PHE A 129 3.41 4.37 2.29
C PHE A 129 3.20 4.46 0.78
N LEU A 130 3.39 5.65 0.22
CA LEU A 130 3.49 5.81 -1.22
C LEU A 130 4.88 5.35 -1.66
N VAL A 131 4.93 4.31 -2.49
CA VAL A 131 6.21 3.72 -2.95
C VAL A 131 6.39 4.04 -4.42
N ARG A 132 7.48 4.76 -4.73
CA ARG A 132 7.90 5.02 -6.10
C ARG A 132 8.36 3.72 -6.76
N LEU A 133 7.71 3.36 -7.85
CA LEU A 133 8.14 2.23 -8.67
C LEU A 133 9.29 2.66 -9.59
N PRO A 134 10.25 1.77 -9.88
CA PRO A 134 11.21 2.02 -10.96
C PRO A 134 10.50 1.91 -12.32
N GLU A 135 11.15 2.42 -13.37
CA GLU A 135 10.65 2.36 -14.76
C GLU A 135 10.17 0.98 -15.18
N SER A 136 10.86 -0.08 -14.77
CA SER A 136 10.43 -1.46 -14.98
C SER A 136 10.71 -2.34 -13.77
N ARG A 137 9.81 -3.30 -13.50
CA ARG A 137 9.97 -4.29 -12.43
C ARG A 137 9.19 -5.56 -12.70
N LYS A 138 9.81 -6.70 -12.36
CA LYS A 138 9.10 -7.97 -12.23
C LYS A 138 8.52 -8.14 -10.84
N PHE A 139 7.20 -8.16 -10.73
CA PHE A 139 6.47 -8.62 -9.55
C PHE A 139 6.31 -10.12 -9.61
N ILE A 140 6.31 -10.80 -8.46
CA ILE A 140 5.95 -12.22 -8.40
C ILE A 140 4.77 -12.39 -7.47
N VAL A 141 3.69 -12.94 -8.02
CA VAL A 141 2.37 -13.07 -7.40
C VAL A 141 2.11 -14.56 -7.13
N PRO A 142 1.69 -14.94 -5.91
CA PRO A 142 1.20 -16.29 -5.63
C PRO A 142 0.06 -16.70 -6.56
N GLU A 143 0.03 -17.96 -7.01
CA GLU A 143 -0.96 -18.48 -7.97
C GLU A 143 -2.42 -18.32 -7.53
N ASN A 144 -2.69 -18.27 -6.23
CA ASN A 144 -4.03 -18.07 -5.66
C ASN A 144 -4.39 -16.59 -5.45
N LEU A 145 -3.56 -15.67 -5.94
CA LEU A 145 -3.78 -14.23 -5.92
C LEU A 145 -3.67 -13.64 -7.31
N LYS A 146 -4.40 -12.56 -7.54
CA LYS A 146 -4.26 -11.73 -8.73
C LYS A 146 -3.77 -10.35 -8.32
N LEU A 147 -2.82 -9.80 -9.05
CA LEU A 147 -2.44 -8.40 -8.91
C LEU A 147 -3.16 -7.61 -10.00
N LEU A 148 -4.03 -6.68 -9.60
CA LEU A 148 -4.89 -5.91 -10.48
C LEU A 148 -4.49 -4.44 -10.46
N ALA A 149 -4.52 -3.80 -11.62
CA ALA A 149 -4.47 -2.35 -11.74
C ALA A 149 -5.91 -1.81 -11.74
N VAL A 150 -6.29 -1.07 -10.70
CA VAL A 150 -7.65 -0.53 -10.54
C VAL A 150 -7.60 0.99 -10.65
N PRO A 151 -8.39 1.63 -11.53
CA PRO A 151 -8.34 3.08 -11.72
C PRO A 151 -8.75 3.80 -10.43
N LEU A 152 -8.04 4.89 -10.08
CA LEU A 152 -8.32 5.64 -8.85
C LEU A 152 -9.77 6.14 -8.75
N SER A 153 -10.40 6.45 -9.89
CA SER A 153 -11.81 6.84 -9.96
C SER A 153 -12.78 5.74 -9.52
N GLN A 154 -12.46 4.47 -9.77
CA GLN A 154 -13.28 3.33 -9.35
C GLN A 154 -13.10 3.02 -7.85
N VAL A 155 -11.91 3.32 -7.32
CA VAL A 155 -11.58 3.09 -5.91
C VAL A 155 -12.23 4.15 -5.00
N HIS A 156 -12.30 5.40 -5.48
CA HIS A 156 -12.76 6.54 -4.70
C HIS A 156 -14.15 6.32 -4.09
N GLU A 157 -14.24 6.49 -2.75
CA GLU A 157 -15.46 6.36 -1.95
C GLU A 157 -16.19 5.00 -2.02
N ASN A 158 -15.62 4.03 -2.72
CA ASN A 158 -16.18 2.69 -2.87
C ASN A 158 -15.75 1.75 -1.73
N HIS A 159 -16.13 2.12 -0.51
CA HIS A 159 -15.85 1.35 0.71
C HIS A 159 -16.54 -0.03 0.72
N LYS A 160 -17.65 -0.20 -0.01
CA LYS A 160 -18.37 -1.47 -0.10
C LYS A 160 -17.54 -2.57 -0.77
N THR A 161 -16.77 -2.22 -1.80
CA THR A 161 -15.92 -3.18 -2.52
C THR A 161 -14.50 -3.22 -1.97
N TYR A 162 -13.92 -2.06 -1.67
CA TYR A 162 -12.48 -1.94 -1.36
C TYR A 162 -12.18 -1.73 0.12
N GLY A 163 -13.19 -1.53 0.96
CA GLY A 163 -13.00 -1.14 2.36
C GLY A 163 -12.58 0.31 2.51
N THR A 164 -12.70 0.83 3.73
CA THR A 164 -12.49 2.25 4.06
C THR A 164 -11.08 2.73 3.73
N VAL A 165 -10.05 1.96 4.10
CA VAL A 165 -8.63 2.30 3.88
C VAL A 165 -8.32 2.51 2.40
N ILE A 166 -8.67 1.55 1.55
CA ILE A 166 -8.36 1.61 0.12
C ILE A 166 -9.20 2.70 -0.55
N SER A 167 -10.49 2.82 -0.21
CA SER A 167 -11.36 3.86 -0.79
C SER A 167 -10.94 5.29 -0.46
N GLY A 168 -10.17 5.48 0.62
CA GLY A 168 -9.59 6.76 1.02
C GLY A 168 -8.28 7.10 0.30
N VAL A 169 -7.62 6.15 -0.38
CA VAL A 169 -6.33 6.37 -1.05
C VAL A 169 -6.38 7.51 -2.08
N PRO A 170 -7.40 7.63 -2.96
CA PRO A 170 -7.48 8.74 -3.90
C PRO A 170 -7.46 10.12 -3.21
N GLN A 171 -8.12 10.25 -2.06
CA GLN A 171 -8.12 11.50 -1.28
C GLN A 171 -6.72 11.80 -0.73
N LEU A 172 -6.01 10.80 -0.24
CA LEU A 172 -4.64 10.95 0.28
C LEU A 172 -3.63 11.31 -0.81
N LEU A 173 -3.88 10.88 -2.05
CA LEU A 173 -3.04 11.16 -3.21
C LEU A 173 -3.26 12.57 -3.79
N SER A 174 -4.38 13.23 -3.48
CA SER A 174 -4.73 14.57 -4.00
C SER A 174 -3.70 15.67 -3.73
N LYS A 175 -2.82 15.48 -2.73
CA LYS A 175 -1.73 16.40 -2.39
C LYS A 175 -0.46 16.24 -3.21
N TYR A 176 -0.36 15.19 -4.04
CA TYR A 176 0.79 14.91 -4.88
C TYR A 176 0.50 15.31 -6.34
N SER A 177 1.54 15.73 -7.07
CA SER A 177 1.45 15.82 -8.53
C SER A 177 1.83 14.47 -9.13
N ILE A 178 0.92 13.85 -9.87
CA ILE A 178 1.18 12.56 -10.53
C ILE A 178 1.63 12.85 -11.96
N ASN A 179 2.88 12.50 -12.27
CA ASN A 179 3.46 12.66 -13.59
C ASN A 179 3.38 11.31 -14.32
N ILE A 180 2.64 11.27 -15.43
CA ILE A 180 2.61 10.09 -16.29
C ILE A 180 3.81 10.16 -17.23
N ILE A 181 4.72 9.19 -17.11
CA ILE A 181 5.90 9.09 -17.96
C ILE A 181 5.59 8.16 -19.12
N ASP A 182 5.73 8.67 -20.34
CA ASP A 182 5.62 7.89 -21.56
C ASP A 182 7.01 7.36 -21.94
N ILE A 183 7.11 6.04 -22.14
CA ILE A 183 8.34 5.33 -22.52
C ILE A 183 8.10 4.61 -23.85
#